data_AF-A0A0U1L0D2-F1
#
_entry.id   AF-A0A0U1L0D2-F1
#
_cell.length_a   1.000
_cell.length_b   1.000
_cell.length_c   1.000
_cell.angle_alpha   90.00
_cell.angle_beta   90.00
_cell.angle_gamma   90.00
#
_symmetry.space_group_name_H-M   'P 1'
#
loop_
_entity.id
_entity.type
_entity.pdbx_description
1 polymer ?
#
loop_
_entity_poly.entity_id
_entity_poly.type
_entity_poly.pdbx_seq_one_letter_code
_entity_poly.pdbx_strand_id
1 'polypeptide(L)'
;MYYWSSIGLIVISNIVYNICQKEINPDVNPFASLFITYVIAGTVTLISIPFYGDDSFGFVKAFSGINWATVVLALGVLGIEIGYLLAFRAGWNISTCSVIANILLALALIPIGMVMYGEQINWLKISGFIVCIIGLVMINKN
;
A
#
# COMPACT_ATOMS: atom_id res chain seq x y z
N MET A 1 16.40 0.81 16.15
CA MET A 1 17.18 0.40 14.96
C MET A 1 16.33 -0.37 13.94
N TYR A 2 15.40 -1.25 14.36
CA TYR A 2 14.46 -1.98 13.47
C TYR A 2 13.43 -1.14 12.70
N TYR A 3 13.11 0.08 13.16
CA TYR A 3 12.13 0.94 12.47
C TYR A 3 12.63 1.41 11.09
N TRP A 4 13.93 1.68 10.96
CA TRP A 4 14.48 2.22 9.72
C TRP A 4 14.66 1.17 8.64
N SER A 5 14.95 -0.08 9.00
CA SER A 5 14.97 -1.21 8.06
C SER A 5 13.59 -1.52 7.50
N SER A 6 12.55 -1.42 8.33
CA SER A 6 11.16 -1.62 7.90
C SER A 6 10.72 -0.55 6.89
N ILE A 7 11.07 0.71 7.14
CA ILE A 7 10.78 1.82 6.21
C ILE A 7 11.55 1.64 4.89
N GLY A 8 12.83 1.26 4.96
CA GLY A 8 13.61 0.96 3.77
C GLY A 8 12.98 -0.13 2.90
N LEU A 9 12.50 -1.21 3.52
CA LEU A 9 11.80 -2.28 2.82
C LEU A 9 10.51 -1.77 2.14
N ILE A 10 9.71 -0.98 2.85
CA ILE A 10 8.48 -0.38 2.29
C ILE A 10 8.79 0.47 1.05
N VAL A 11 9.83 1.31 1.10
CA VAL A 11 10.21 2.17 -0.01
C VAL A 11 10.68 1.35 -1.21
N ILE A 12 11.55 0.36 -0.99
CA ILE A 12 12.04 -0.52 -2.07
C ILE A 12 10.88 -1.29 -2.70
N SER A 13 9.99 -1.87 -1.89
CA SER A 13 8.80 -2.57 -2.39
C SER A 13 7.87 -1.63 -3.16
N ASN A 14 7.69 -0.38 -2.72
CA ASN A 14 6.89 0.61 -3.45
C ASN A 14 7.51 0.98 -4.80
N ILE A 15 8.84 1.08 -4.89
CA ILE A 15 9.53 1.35 -6.15
C ILE A 15 9.27 0.22 -7.14
N VAL A 16 9.52 -1.03 -6.73
CA VAL A 16 9.27 -2.22 -7.56
C VAL A 16 7.80 -2.29 -7.96
N TYR A 17 6.89 -2.08 -7.01
CA TYR A 17 5.45 -2.06 -7.23
C TYR A 17 5.05 -1.08 -8.34
N ASN A 18 5.45 0.18 -8.23
CA ASN A 18 5.04 1.21 -9.20
C ASN A 18 5.67 0.98 -10.58
N ILE A 19 6.91 0.47 -10.66
CA ILE A 19 7.55 0.10 -11.93
C ILE A 19 6.79 -1.05 -12.58
N CYS A 20 6.61 -2.18 -11.88
CA CYS A 20 5.92 -3.34 -12.42
C CYS A 20 4.49 -3.00 -12.85
N GLN A 21 3.76 -2.24 -12.03
CA GLN A 21 2.41 -1.77 -12.36
C GLN A 21 2.35 -0.96 -13.66
N LYS A 22 3.33 -0.09 -13.92
CA LYS A 22 3.39 0.68 -15.16
C LYS A 22 3.71 -0.18 -16.39
N GLU A 23 4.55 -1.20 -16.20
CA GLU A 23 4.98 -2.13 -17.26
C GLU A 23 3.93 -3.21 -17.58
N ILE A 24 2.91 -3.39 -16.73
CA ILE A 24 1.79 -4.31 -17.05
C ILE A 24 1.12 -3.81 -18.34
N ASN A 25 1.09 -4.70 -19.34
CA ASN A 25 0.55 -4.39 -20.64
C ASN A 25 -0.92 -3.91 -20.52
N PRO A 26 -1.25 -2.72 -21.06
CA PRO A 26 -2.61 -2.17 -21.01
C PRO A 26 -3.66 -3.03 -21.73
N ASP A 27 -3.25 -3.86 -22.70
CA ASP A 27 -4.14 -4.72 -23.49
C ASP A 27 -4.57 -5.99 -22.74
N VAL A 28 -3.89 -6.34 -21.65
CA VAL A 28 -4.25 -7.51 -20.84
C VAL A 28 -5.43 -7.16 -19.92
N ASN A 29 -6.31 -8.12 -19.66
CA ASN A 29 -7.38 -7.92 -18.68
C ASN A 29 -6.75 -7.65 -17.28
N PRO A 30 -7.03 -6.49 -16.64
CA PRO A 30 -6.40 -6.14 -15.37
C PRO A 30 -6.71 -7.15 -14.27
N PHE A 31 -7.92 -7.72 -14.25
CA PHE A 31 -8.28 -8.75 -13.27
C PHE A 31 -7.50 -10.05 -13.48
N ALA A 32 -7.14 -10.40 -14.71
CA ALA A 32 -6.33 -11.58 -14.99
C ALA A 32 -4.89 -11.40 -14.49
N SER A 33 -4.30 -10.22 -14.71
CA SER A 33 -2.98 -9.89 -14.17
C SER A 33 -2.98 -9.93 -12.64
N LEU A 34 -3.99 -9.31 -12.01
CA LEU A 34 -4.11 -9.29 -10.55
C LEU A 34 -4.34 -10.68 -9.96
N PHE A 35 -5.14 -11.52 -10.62
CA PHE A 35 -5.34 -12.90 -10.19
C PHE A 35 -4.02 -13.67 -10.12
N ILE A 36 -3.19 -13.56 -11.16
CA ILE A 36 -1.85 -14.21 -11.17
C ILE A 36 -0.97 -13.62 -10.06
N THR A 37 -0.95 -12.30 -9.89
CA THR A 37 -0.20 -11.65 -8.80
C THR A 37 -0.60 -12.19 -7.43
N TYR A 38 -1.90 -12.34 -7.15
CA TYR A 38 -2.38 -12.88 -5.88
C TYR A 38 -2.09 -14.36 -5.71
N VAL A 39 -2.15 -15.16 -6.77
CA VAL A 39 -1.77 -16.59 -6.68
C VAL A 39 -0.29 -16.72 -6.31
N ILE A 40 0.59 -15.93 -6.94
CA ILE A 40 2.03 -15.94 -6.63
C ILE A 40 2.26 -15.45 -5.20
N ALA A 41 1.69 -14.29 -4.83
CA ALA A 41 1.84 -13.73 -3.48
C ALA A 41 1.26 -14.67 -2.40
N GLY A 42 0.11 -15.27 -2.67
CA GLY A 42 -0.53 -16.26 -1.81
C GLY A 42 0.34 -17.51 -1.64
N THR A 43 0.97 -17.99 -2.71
CA THR A 43 1.87 -19.15 -2.63
C THR A 43 3.13 -18.83 -1.83
N VAL A 44 3.75 -17.68 -2.05
CA VAL A 44 4.95 -17.25 -1.31
C VAL A 44 4.64 -17.07 0.17
N THR A 45 3.51 -16.45 0.51
CA THR A 45 3.08 -16.28 1.90
C THR A 45 2.76 -17.61 2.56
N LEU A 46 2.08 -18.53 1.87
CA LEU A 46 1.80 -19.88 2.36
C LEU A 46 3.08 -20.66 2.72
N ILE A 47 4.10 -20.57 1.87
CA ILE A 47 5.41 -21.21 2.11
C ILE A 47 6.15 -20.55 3.28
N SER A 48 5.91 -19.26 3.51
CA SER A 48 6.59 -18.48 4.56
C SER A 48 6.01 -18.71 5.96
N ILE A 49 4.74 -19.15 6.08
CA ILE A 49 4.08 -19.47 7.37
C ILE A 49 4.93 -20.34 8.30
N PRO A 50 5.47 -21.50 7.88
CA PRO A 50 6.27 -22.36 8.76
C PRO A 50 7.60 -21.74 9.22
N PHE A 51 8.10 -20.69 8.56
CA PHE A 51 9.36 -20.02 8.95
C PHE A 51 9.13 -18.89 9.96
N TYR A 52 7.88 -18.65 10.39
CA TYR A 52 7.51 -17.53 11.23
C TYR A 52 6.68 -17.97 12.45
N GLY A 53 7.33 -18.11 13.61
CA GLY A 53 6.71 -18.51 14.89
C GLY A 53 7.56 -19.54 15.66
N ASP A 54 7.23 -19.80 16.93
CA ASP A 54 7.79 -20.95 17.66
C ASP A 54 7.20 -22.26 17.11
N ASP A 55 7.99 -23.34 17.09
CA ASP A 55 7.63 -24.69 16.59
C ASP A 55 6.32 -25.29 17.17
N SER A 56 5.76 -24.65 18.20
CA SER A 56 4.49 -25.02 18.85
C SER A 56 3.24 -24.39 18.22
N PHE A 57 3.39 -23.43 17.30
CA PHE A 57 2.30 -22.89 16.49
C PHE A 57 1.99 -23.82 15.30
N GLY A 58 1.10 -24.78 15.53
CA GLY A 58 0.59 -25.63 14.44
C GLY A 58 -0.07 -24.81 13.31
N PHE A 59 0.07 -25.25 12.06
CA PHE A 59 -0.42 -24.58 10.85
C PHE A 59 -1.89 -24.13 10.94
N VAL A 60 -2.74 -24.90 11.63
CA VAL A 60 -4.16 -24.57 11.83
C VAL A 60 -4.37 -23.39 12.81
N LYS A 61 -3.49 -23.24 13.81
CA LYS A 61 -3.52 -22.08 14.75
C LYS A 61 -3.05 -20.78 14.09
N ALA A 62 -2.31 -20.83 12.99
CA ALA A 62 -1.93 -19.63 12.25
C ALA A 62 -3.16 -18.87 11.71
N PHE A 63 -4.27 -19.58 11.46
CA PHE A 63 -5.51 -19.01 10.94
C PHE A 63 -6.54 -18.67 12.02
N SER A 64 -6.37 -19.14 13.26
CA SER A 64 -7.38 -18.95 14.33
C SER A 64 -7.48 -17.52 14.86
N GLY A 65 -6.56 -16.63 14.48
CA GLY A 65 -6.55 -15.22 14.84
C GLY A 65 -7.03 -14.26 13.74
N ILE A 66 -7.46 -14.79 12.58
CA ILE A 66 -7.92 -13.96 11.46
C ILE A 66 -9.20 -13.23 11.86
N ASN A 67 -9.24 -11.93 11.62
CA ASN A 67 -10.36 -11.07 11.97
C ASN A 67 -10.99 -10.45 10.71
N TRP A 68 -12.06 -9.69 10.91
CA TRP A 68 -12.74 -8.98 9.84
C TRP A 68 -11.83 -8.00 9.08
N ALA A 69 -10.79 -7.46 9.75
CA ALA A 69 -9.85 -6.53 9.13
C ALA A 69 -9.04 -7.20 8.02
N THR A 70 -8.77 -8.51 8.10
CA THR A 70 -8.12 -9.25 7.01
C THR A 70 -8.98 -9.29 5.75
N VAL A 71 -10.30 -9.45 5.89
CA VAL A 71 -11.24 -9.45 4.76
C VAL A 71 -11.33 -8.06 4.14
N VAL A 72 -11.42 -7.02 4.96
CA VAL A 72 -11.45 -5.62 4.48
C VAL A 72 -10.12 -5.22 3.84
N LEU A 73 -8.99 -5.70 4.38
CA LEU A 73 -7.67 -5.51 3.80
C LEU A 73 -7.60 -6.10 2.38
N ALA A 74 -8.12 -7.31 2.17
CA ALA A 74 -8.12 -7.93 0.84
C ALA A 74 -8.86 -7.07 -0.20
N LEU A 75 -10.02 -6.50 0.17
CA LEU A 75 -10.74 -5.55 -0.68
C LEU A 75 -9.96 -4.26 -0.89
N GLY A 76 -9.29 -3.75 0.15
CA GLY A 76 -8.44 -2.56 0.06
C GLY A 76 -7.27 -2.74 -0.91
N VAL A 77 -6.56 -3.87 -0.81
CA VAL A 77 -5.44 -4.19 -1.73
C VAL A 77 -5.94 -4.30 -3.17
N LEU A 78 -7.07 -4.97 -3.41
CA LEU A 78 -7.70 -5.02 -4.74
C LEU A 78 -7.99 -3.61 -5.28
N GLY A 79 -8.56 -2.73 -4.46
CA GLY A 79 -8.84 -1.34 -4.85
C GLY A 79 -7.58 -0.54 -5.19
N ILE A 80 -6.52 -0.69 -4.40
CA ILE A 80 -5.22 -0.03 -4.64
C ILE A 80 -4.64 -0.50 -5.98
N GLU A 81 -4.60 -1.80 -6.20
CA GLU A 81 -4.01 -2.40 -7.39
C GLU A 81 -4.75 -1.97 -8.67
N ILE A 82 -6.08 -2.00 -8.65
CA ILE A 82 -6.91 -1.54 -9.77
C ILE A 82 -6.75 -0.03 -9.97
N GLY A 83 -6.70 0.76 -8.89
CA GLY A 83 -6.54 2.21 -8.95
C GLY A 83 -5.24 2.63 -9.64
N TYR A 84 -4.11 2.01 -9.28
CA TYR A 84 -2.83 2.28 -9.95
C TYR A 84 -2.82 1.82 -11.41
N LEU A 85 -3.38 0.64 -11.71
CA LEU A 85 -3.48 0.16 -13.09
C LEU A 85 -4.26 1.15 -13.97
N LEU A 86 -5.41 1.63 -13.49
CA LEU A 86 -6.24 2.60 -14.21
C LEU A 86 -5.53 3.94 -14.39
N ALA A 87 -4.84 4.44 -13.35
CA ALA A 87 -4.08 5.68 -13.44
C ALA A 87 -2.94 5.58 -14.47
N PHE A 88 -2.19 4.47 -14.48
CA PHE A 88 -1.11 4.25 -15.44
C PHE A 88 -1.59 4.04 -16.87
N ARG A 89 -2.76 3.39 -17.06
CA ARG A 89 -3.45 3.28 -18.35
C ARG A 89 -3.96 4.62 -18.86
N ALA A 90 -4.38 5.52 -17.97
CA ALA A 90 -4.74 6.90 -18.31
C ALA A 90 -3.53 7.77 -18.71
N GLY A 91 -2.33 7.19 -18.81
CA GLY A 91 -1.12 7.88 -19.25
C GLY A 91 -0.40 8.65 -18.16
N TRP A 92 -0.78 8.50 -16.89
CA TRP A 92 -0.09 9.19 -15.80
C TRP A 92 1.38 8.75 -15.69
N ASN A 93 2.23 9.71 -15.36
CA ASN A 93 3.63 9.47 -15.01
C ASN A 93 3.73 8.77 -13.66
N ILE A 94 4.69 7.84 -13.53
CA ILE A 94 4.94 7.09 -12.28
C ILE A 94 5.10 8.07 -11.11
N SER A 95 6.02 9.02 -11.22
CA SER A 95 6.35 9.96 -10.14
C SER A 95 5.15 10.79 -9.71
N THR A 96 4.40 11.36 -10.66
CA THR A 96 3.25 12.23 -10.37
C THR A 96 2.11 11.44 -9.72
N CYS A 97 1.81 10.25 -10.24
CA CYS A 97 0.78 9.36 -9.69
C CYS A 97 1.10 8.95 -8.25
N SER A 98 2.31 8.40 -8.02
CA SER A 98 2.69 7.91 -6.69
C SER A 98 2.77 9.04 -5.67
N VAL A 99 3.25 10.23 -6.05
CA VAL A 99 3.30 11.39 -5.14
C VAL A 99 1.90 11.87 -4.77
N ILE A 100 1.02 12.04 -5.75
CA ILE A 100 -0.36 12.49 -5.50
C ILE A 100 -1.11 11.48 -4.65
N ALA A 101 -1.03 10.18 -4.99
CA ALA A 101 -1.69 9.12 -4.23
C ALA A 101 -1.19 9.05 -2.78
N ASN A 102 0.13 9.08 -2.55
CA ASN A 102 0.69 9.00 -1.19
C ASN A 102 0.38 10.24 -0.35
N ILE A 103 0.39 11.43 -0.95
CA ILE A 103 0.02 12.65 -0.24
C ILE A 103 -1.46 12.60 0.14
N LEU A 104 -2.38 12.35 -0.81
CA LEU A 104 -3.81 12.24 -0.50
C LEU A 104 -4.10 11.14 0.53
N LEU A 105 -3.43 10.00 0.44
CA LEU A 105 -3.52 8.93 1.43
C LEU A 105 -3.11 9.43 2.82
N ALA A 106 -1.96 10.09 2.93
CA ALA A 106 -1.53 10.71 4.17
C ALA A 106 -2.56 11.71 4.69
N LEU A 107 -3.20 12.49 3.78
CA LEU A 107 -4.22 13.44 4.20
C LEU A 107 -5.48 12.76 4.75
N ALA A 108 -5.92 11.68 4.10
CA ALA A 108 -7.10 10.93 4.50
C ALA A 108 -6.88 10.14 5.80
N LEU A 109 -5.67 9.63 6.03
CA LEU A 109 -5.33 8.86 7.23
C LEU A 109 -5.27 9.71 8.49
N ILE A 110 -5.01 11.01 8.39
CA ILE A 110 -4.95 11.93 9.53
C ILE A 110 -6.26 11.99 10.35
N PRO A 111 -7.43 12.31 9.76
CA PRO A 111 -8.69 12.31 10.51
C PRO A 111 -9.07 10.91 11.00
N ILE A 112 -8.75 9.87 10.22
CA ILE A 112 -9.01 8.48 10.60
C ILE A 112 -8.17 8.07 11.82
N GLY A 113 -6.88 8.44 11.84
CA GLY A 113 -5.95 8.25 12.96
C GLY A 113 -6.43 8.95 14.23
N MET A 114 -6.91 10.19 14.10
CA MET A 114 -7.49 10.92 15.23
C MET A 114 -8.75 10.26 15.79
N VAL A 115 -9.71 9.91 14.94
CA VAL A 115 -11.03 9.42 15.38
C VAL A 115 -10.98 7.97 15.83
N MET A 116 -10.32 7.09 15.07
CA MET A 116 -10.34 5.64 15.34
C MET A 116 -9.23 5.19 16.28
N TYR A 117 -8.07 5.83 16.25
CA TYR A 117 -6.89 5.43 17.02
C TYR A 117 -6.53 6.43 18.13
N GLY A 118 -7.25 7.55 18.24
CA GLY A 118 -7.02 8.56 19.28
C GLY A 118 -5.68 9.28 19.13
N GLU A 119 -5.10 9.31 17.92
CA GLU A 119 -3.79 9.93 17.72
C GLU A 119 -3.84 11.43 18.01
N GLN A 120 -3.00 11.90 18.94
CA GLN A 120 -2.84 13.32 19.20
C GLN A 120 -1.99 13.97 18.11
N ILE A 121 -2.58 14.90 17.38
CA ILE A 121 -1.89 15.66 16.35
C ILE A 121 -1.34 16.95 16.94
N ASN A 122 -0.01 17.05 16.92
CA ASN A 122 0.70 18.26 17.30
C ASN A 122 0.59 19.32 16.19
N TRP A 123 0.61 20.60 16.55
CA TRP A 123 0.57 21.73 15.62
C TRP A 123 1.66 21.68 14.53
N LEU A 124 2.82 21.09 14.84
CA LEU A 124 3.89 20.85 13.85
C LEU A 124 3.51 19.82 12.77
N LYS A 125 2.69 18.81 13.09
CA LYS A 125 2.22 17.85 12.08
C LYS A 125 1.24 18.53 11.11
N ILE A 126 0.43 19.45 11.62
CA ILE A 126 -0.50 20.26 10.83
C ILE A 126 0.26 21.20 9.89
N SER A 127 1.32 21.85 10.37
CA SER A 127 2.15 22.71 9.50
C SER A 127 2.89 21.91 8.44
N GLY A 128 3.45 20.75 8.78
CA GLY A 128 4.08 19.84 7.81
C GLY A 128 3.11 19.39 6.71
N PHE A 129 1.86 19.12 7.06
CA PHE A 129 0.81 18.78 6.11
C PHE A 129 0.50 19.91 5.13
N ILE A 130 0.41 21.15 5.61
CA ILE A 130 0.21 22.33 4.75
C ILE A 130 1.35 22.43 3.72
N VAL A 131 2.59 22.17 4.16
CA VAL A 131 3.76 22.15 3.27
C VAL A 131 3.67 21.02 2.23
N CYS A 132 3.21 19.82 2.62
CA CYS A 132 2.97 18.72 1.67
C CYS A 132 1.93 19.08 0.61
N ILE A 133 0.85 19.77 0.98
CA ILE A 133 -0.16 20.24 0.02
C ILE A 133 0.42 21.30 -0.92
N ILE A 134 1.20 22.24 -0.40
CA ILE A 134 1.87 23.24 -1.25
C ILE A 134 2.80 22.54 -2.25
N GLY A 135 3.60 21.57 -1.79
CA GLY A 135 4.46 20.76 -2.65
C GLY A 135 3.67 19.99 -3.72
N LEU A 136 2.53 19.40 -3.34
CA LEU A 136 1.62 18.72 -4.25
C LEU A 136 1.11 19.66 -5.35
N VAL A 137 0.65 20.85 -4.99
CA VAL A 137 0.17 21.87 -5.93
C VAL A 137 1.29 22.30 -6.87
N MET A 138 2.52 22.48 -6.37
CA MET A 138 3.66 22.84 -7.21
C MET A 138 4.03 21.72 -8.20
N ILE A 139 3.98 20.46 -7.78
CA ILE A 139 4.29 19.30 -8.64
C ILE A 139 3.20 19.10 -9.70
N ASN A 140 1.94 19.33 -9.34
CA ASN A 140 0.81 19.17 -10.26
C ASN A 140 0.62 20.37 -11.19
N LYS A 141 1.18 21.53 -10.85
CA LYS A 141 1.10 22.74 -11.65
C LYS A 141 2.18 22.71 -12.74
N ASN A 142 1.80 22.14 -13.87
CA ASN A 142 2.47 22.29 -15.16
C ASN A 142 1.66 23.29 -16.00
#